data_AF-A0A831PS40-F1
#
_entry.id   AF-A0A831PS40-F1
#
_cell.length_a   1.000
_cell.length_b   1.000
_cell.length_c   1.000
_cell.angle_alpha   90.00
_cell.angle_beta   90.00
_cell.angle_gamma   90.00
#
_symmetry.space_group_name_H-M   'P 1'
#
loop_
_entity.id
_entity.type
_entity.pdbx_description
1 polymer ?
#
loop_
_entity_poly.entity_id
_entity_poly.type
_entity_poly.pdbx_seq_one_letter_code
_entity_poly.pdbx_strand_id
1 'polypeptide(L)' 'LDVYEEEEGVFFVDHSEHVIDDDELNLLLTFPNVLVTAHQAFLTREALGEIARVTTENLLRAAGGRAPLEGTAL' A
#
# COMPACT_ATOMS: atom_id res chain seq x y z
N LEU A 1 -0.41 13.36 -1.88
CA LEU A 1 -0.94 12.13 -2.52
C LEU A 1 -0.43 10.96 -1.70
N ASP A 2 -1.31 10.06 -1.26
CA ASP A 2 -0.85 8.80 -0.67
C ASP A 2 -0.85 7.66 -1.70
N VAL A 3 -1.66 7.79 -2.76
CA VAL A 3 -1.69 6.86 -3.89
C VAL A 3 -1.42 7.63 -5.17
N TYR A 4 -0.91 6.93 -6.16
CA TYR A 4 -0.63 7.45 -7.50
C TYR A 4 -0.98 6.39 -8.55
N GLU A 5 -1.45 6.81 -9.73
CA GLU A 5 -2.00 5.89 -10.74
C GLU A 5 -0.97 4.86 -11.22
N GLU A 6 0.25 5.30 -11.51
CA GLU A 6 1.37 4.46 -11.96
C GLU A 6 2.35 4.15 -10.81
N GLU A 7 1.84 3.88 -9.61
CA GLU A 7 2.68 3.62 -8.43
C GLU A 7 3.41 2.26 -8.44
N GLU A 8 2.96 1.33 -9.30
CA GLU A 8 3.53 -0.01 -9.40
C GLU A 8 5.00 0.03 -9.82
N GLY A 9 5.87 -0.66 -9.07
CA GLY A 9 7.32 -0.68 -9.32
C GLY A 9 8.08 0.56 -8.84
N VAL A 10 7.38 1.64 -8.48
CA VAL A 10 7.97 2.85 -7.91
C VAL A 10 7.83 2.89 -6.40
N PHE A 11 6.62 2.67 -5.87
CA PHE A 11 6.37 2.70 -4.44
C PHE A 11 6.93 1.45 -3.75
N PHE A 12 7.20 1.57 -2.44
CA PHE A 12 7.80 0.53 -1.59
C PHE A 12 9.24 0.09 -1.97
N VAL A 13 9.90 0.79 -2.89
CA VAL A 13 11.29 0.53 -3.33
C VAL A 13 12.12 1.81 -3.17
N ASP A 14 13.42 1.65 -2.87
CA ASP A 14 14.36 2.78 -2.82
C ASP A 14 14.92 3.08 -4.22
N HIS A 15 14.46 4.19 -4.79
CA HIS A 15 14.92 4.71 -6.09
C HIS A 15 15.78 5.97 -5.93
N SER A 16 16.30 6.28 -4.74
CA SER A 16 17.04 7.53 -4.49
C SER A 16 18.32 7.70 -5.32
N GLU A 17 18.91 6.59 -5.79
CA GLU A 17 20.10 6.58 -6.65
C GLU A 17 19.78 6.40 -8.15
N HIS A 18 18.50 6.28 -8.51
CA HIS A 18 18.05 6.00 -9.88
C HIS A 18 17.08 7.09 -10.37
N VAL A 19 17.01 7.27 -11.68
CA VAL A 19 15.99 8.13 -12.28
C VAL A 19 14.69 7.34 -12.39
N ILE A 20 13.61 7.92 -11.86
CA ILE A 20 12.25 7.39 -12.05
C ILE A 20 11.80 7.81 -13.45
N ASP A 21 11.42 6.85 -14.30
CA ASP A 21 10.92 7.09 -15.66
C ASP A 21 9.42 7.46 -15.64
N ASP A 22 9.11 8.52 -14.90
CA ASP A 22 7.77 9.10 -14.79
C ASP A 22 7.87 10.62 -14.64
N ASP A 23 7.65 11.33 -15.74
CA ASP A 23 7.75 12.78 -15.80
C ASP A 23 6.69 13.49 -14.93
N GLU A 24 5.49 12.93 -14.77
CA GLU A 24 4.42 13.54 -14.00
C GLU A 24 4.69 13.42 -12.51
N LEU A 25 5.08 12.23 -12.03
CA LEU A 25 5.50 12.04 -10.66
C LEU A 25 6.73 12.89 -10.32
N ASN A 26 7.73 12.94 -11.20
CA ASN A 26 8.91 13.78 -11.01
C ASN A 26 8.51 15.25 -10.89
N LEU A 27 7.61 15.76 -11.75
CA LEU A 27 7.11 17.12 -11.67
C LEU A 27 6.37 17.38 -10.34
N LEU A 28 5.48 16.47 -9.93
CA LEU A 28 4.74 16.58 -8.67
C LEU A 28 5.67 16.71 -7.46
N LEU A 29 6.76 15.93 -7.44
CA LEU A 29 7.76 15.95 -6.37
C LEU A 29 8.57 17.26 -6.30
N THR A 30 8.56 18.08 -7.35
CA THR A 30 9.25 19.39 -7.33
C THR A 30 8.46 20.53 -6.69
N PHE A 31 7.13 20.38 -6.54
CA PHE A 31 6.29 21.47 -6.03
C PHE A 31 6.44 21.61 -4.50
N PRO A 32 6.69 22.83 -3.97
CA PRO A 32 6.90 23.05 -2.54
C PRO A 32 5.64 22.86 -1.69
N ASN A 33 4.47 22.80 -2.34
CA ASN A 33 3.15 22.63 -1.72
C ASN A 33 2.54 21.24 -2.00
N VAL A 34 3.33 20.30 -2.51
CA VAL A 34 2.91 18.91 -2.72
C VAL A 34 3.70 18.00 -1.78
N LEU A 35 2.97 17.15 -1.06
CA LEU A 35 3.53 16.07 -0.27
C LEU A 35 3.02 14.75 -0.83
N VAL A 36 3.93 13.85 -1.17
CA VAL A 36 3.63 12.48 -1.59
C VAL A 36 4.13 11.51 -0.53
N THR A 37 3.28 10.55 -0.15
CA THR A 37 3.63 9.39 0.68
C THR A 37 3.37 8.14 -0.15
N ALA A 38 4.23 7.13 -0.03
CA ALA A 38 4.21 5.95 -0.90
C ALA A 38 3.23 4.89 -0.37
N HIS A 39 1.93 5.16 -0.46
CA HIS A 39 0.83 4.29 -0.01
C HIS A 39 0.99 3.90 1.46
N GLN A 40 1.18 4.91 2.31
CA GLN A 40 1.52 4.77 3.73
C GLN A 40 0.36 5.10 4.67
N ALA A 41 -0.83 5.47 4.17
CA ALA A 41 -1.97 5.80 5.04
C ALA A 41 -2.35 4.65 5.99
N PHE A 42 -2.15 3.39 5.57
CA PHE A 42 -2.42 2.22 6.42
C PHE A 42 -1.25 1.87 7.36
N LEU A 43 -0.11 2.57 7.29
CA LEU A 43 1.12 2.22 8.00
C LEU A 43 1.12 2.67 9.47
N THR A 44 0.12 2.25 10.23
CA THR A 44 0.03 2.40 11.68
C THR A 44 0.17 1.05 12.37
N ARG A 45 0.55 1.05 13.66
CA ARG A 45 0.70 -0.22 14.41
C ARG A 45 -0.61 -0.97 14.51
N GLU A 46 -1.69 -0.22 14.72
CA GLU A 46 -3.06 -0.71 14.86
C GLU A 46 -3.56 -1.32 13.55
N ALA A 47 -3.41 -0.60 12.44
CA ALA A 47 -3.88 -1.07 11.14
C ALA A 47 -3.07 -2.29 10.65
N LEU A 48 -1.74 -2.28 10.78
CA LEU A 48 -0.92 -3.45 10.44
C LEU A 48 -1.25 -4.66 11.33
N GLY A 49 -1.54 -4.44 12.61
CA GLY A 49 -1.98 -5.48 13.53
C GLY A 49 -3.30 -6.12 13.08
N GLU A 50 -4.29 -5.31 12.70
CA GLU A 50 -5.57 -5.81 12.20
C GLU A 50 -5.46 -6.49 10.83
N ILE A 51 -4.67 -5.95 9.90
CA ILE A 51 -4.38 -6.59 8.61
C ILE A 51 -3.80 -7.98 8.85
N ALA A 52 -2.75 -8.10 9.67
CA ALA A 52 -2.12 -9.39 9.98
C ALA A 52 -3.11 -10.38 10.62
N ARG A 53 -3.92 -9.91 11.59
CA ARG A 53 -4.92 -10.73 12.28
C ARG A 53 -5.99 -11.25 11.34
N VAL A 54 -6.59 -10.37 10.54
CA VAL A 54 -7.67 -10.71 9.59
C VAL A 54 -7.16 -11.63 8.48
N THR A 55 -6.00 -11.33 7.89
CA THR A 55 -5.38 -12.17 6.87
C THR A 55 -5.10 -13.58 7.39
N THR A 56 -4.53 -13.70 8.59
CA THR A 56 -4.24 -15.02 9.19
C THR A 56 -5.51 -15.81 9.48
N GLU A 57 -6.54 -15.19 10.06
CA GLU A 57 -7.81 -15.85 10.34
C GLU A 57 -8.51 -16.31 9.04
N ASN A 58 -8.46 -15.51 7.98
CA ASN A 58 -9.01 -15.88 6.68
C ASN A 58 -8.28 -17.09 6.06
N LEU A 59 -6.95 -17.16 6.18
CA LEU A 59 -6.19 -18.33 5.73
C LEU A 59 -6.58 -19.60 6.51
N LEU A 60 -6.73 -19.50 7.84
CA LEU A 60 -7.15 -20.63 8.67
C LEU A 60 -8.58 -21.08 8.35
N ARG A 61 -9.49 -20.14 8.10
CA ARG A 61 -10.87 -20.43 7.67
C ARG A 61 -10.90 -21.14 6.32
N ALA A 62 -10.14 -20.63 5.34
CA ALA A 62 -10.03 -21.25 4.03
C ALA A 62 -9.49 -22.69 4.12
N ALA A 63 -8.42 -22.91 4.90
CA ALA A 63 -7.88 -24.25 5.15
C ALA A 63 -8.89 -25.19 5.84
N GLY A 64 -9.76 -24.65 6.68
CA GLY A 64 -10.85 -25.37 7.34
C GLY A 64 -12.15 -25.48 6.55
N GLY A 65 -12.20 -25.02 5.29
CA GLY A 65 -13.41 -25.01 4.45
C GLY A 65 -14.52 -24.08 4.95
N ARG A 66 -14.19 -23.06 5.74
CA ARG A 66 -15.11 -22.04 6.25
C ARG A 66 -15.07 -20.79 5.37
N ALA A 67 -16.18 -20.06 5.34
CA ALA A 67 -16.23 -18.74 4.71
C ALA A 67 -15.26 -17.75 5.41
N PRO A 68 -14.71 -16.77 4.68
CA PRO A 68 -13.87 -15.71 5.26
C PRO A 68 -14.65 -14.90 6.32
N LEU A 69 -13.93 -14.07 7.07
CA LEU A 69 -14.54 -13.12 7.98
C LEU A 69 -15.51 -12.19 7.23
N GLU A 70 -16.57 -11.77 7.92
CA GLU A 70 -17.54 -10.83 7.37
C GLU A 70 -16.85 -9.53 6.94
N GLY A 71 -17.22 -8.99 5.77
CA GLY A 71 -16.62 -7.78 5.20
C GLY A 71 -15.23 -7.97 4.59
N THR A 72 -14.75 -9.21 4.45
CA THR A 72 -13.41 -9.50 3.89
C THR A 72 -13.44 -10.39 2.64
N ALA A 73 -14.64 -10.72 2.15
CA ALA A 73 -14.81 -11.34 0.84
C ALA A 73 -14.63 -10.28 -0.25
N LEU A 74 -13.89 -10.63 -1.31
CA LEU A 74 -13.68 -9.82 -2.52
C LEU A 74 -14.83 -10.02 -3.52
#